data_AF-D1PDZ8-F1
#
_entry.id   AF-D1PDZ8-F1
#
_cell.length_a   1.000
_cell.length_b   1.000
_cell.length_c   1.000
_cell.angle_alpha   90.00
_cell.angle_beta   90.00
_cell.angle_gamma   90.00
#
_symmetry.space_group_name_H-M   'P 1'
#
loop_
_entity.id
_entity.type
_entity.pdbx_description
1 polymer ?
#
loop_
_entity_poly.entity_id
_entity_poly.type
_entity_poly.pdbx_seq_one_letter_code
_entity_poly.pdbx_strand_id
1 'polypeptide(L)'
;MITVHKKSKEQFLRELKSITKRSNGKGLSWLKNRLTEYIRGWIGYYYLADMKTFLQRTEEWYHRRIRCYIWKCWKRVHTRFTNLMKCGIGRWRAWQWANTRKGYWRIATSPILKCAITNDGLVRQGYPSLLGIYTKLHSN
;
A
#
# COMPACT_ATOMS: atom_id res chain seq x y z
N MET A 1 11.78 10.60 25.65
CA MET A 1 10.82 9.82 24.83
C MET A 1 11.50 8.56 24.34
N ILE A 2 10.92 7.39 24.60
CA ILE A 2 11.43 6.11 24.08
C ILE A 2 11.10 6.09 22.58
N THR A 3 12.10 5.84 21.73
CA THR A 3 11.92 5.74 20.28
C THR A 3 12.44 4.41 19.78
N VAL A 4 11.86 3.92 18.68
CA VAL A 4 12.31 2.66 18.08
C VAL A 4 13.72 2.83 17.50
N HIS A 5 14.61 1.90 17.84
CA HIS A 5 15.98 1.87 17.36
C HIS A 5 16.05 1.78 15.82
N LYS A 6 17.06 2.44 15.23
CA LYS A 6 17.24 2.54 13.77
C LYS A 6 17.23 1.16 13.07
N LYS A 7 17.95 0.18 13.63
CA LYS A 7 18.03 -1.18 13.10
C LYS A 7 16.65 -1.85 12.97
N SER A 8 15.78 -1.65 13.94
CA SER A 8 14.41 -2.22 13.94
C SER A 8 13.53 -1.54 12.89
N LYS A 9 13.65 -0.23 12.71
CA LYS A 9 12.95 0.52 11.64
C LYS A 9 13.39 0.03 10.25
N GLU A 10 14.69 -0.19 10.05
CA GLU A 10 15.23 -0.72 8.81
C GLU A 10 14.77 -2.16 8.54
N GLN A 11 14.74 -3.00 9.57
CA GLN A 11 14.17 -4.35 9.47
C GLN A 11 12.71 -4.30 9.00
N PHE A 12 11.89 -3.43 9.61
CA PHE A 12 10.50 -3.25 9.25
C PHE A 12 10.30 -2.88 7.77
N LEU A 13 11.08 -1.89 7.29
CA LEU A 13 11.05 -1.49 5.89
C LEU A 13 11.49 -2.62 4.93
N ARG A 14 12.51 -3.40 5.32
CA ARG A 14 12.98 -4.56 4.52
C ARG A 14 11.89 -5.62 4.40
N GLU A 15 11.23 -5.97 5.49
CA GLU A 15 10.14 -6.95 5.48
C GLU A 15 8.93 -6.46 4.68
N LEU A 16 8.51 -5.20 4.88
CA LEU A 16 7.45 -4.60 4.07
C LEU A 16 7.80 -4.63 2.58
N LYS A 17 9.05 -4.33 2.22
CA LYS A 17 9.55 -4.41 0.83
C LYS A 17 9.47 -5.82 0.28
N SER A 18 9.83 -6.82 1.09
CA SER A 18 9.80 -8.24 0.75
C SER A 18 8.38 -8.74 0.51
N ILE A 19 7.45 -8.46 1.44
CA ILE A 19 6.04 -8.86 1.34
C ILE A 19 5.39 -8.22 0.10
N THR A 20 5.63 -6.94 -0.12
CA THR A 20 5.09 -6.19 -1.28
C THR A 20 5.91 -6.35 -2.57
N LYS A 21 6.81 -7.34 -2.64
CA LYS A 21 7.57 -7.62 -3.86
C LYS A 21 6.63 -8.04 -4.98
N ARG A 22 6.65 -7.30 -6.08
CA ARG A 22 5.76 -7.48 -7.25
C ARG A 22 5.92 -8.82 -7.98
N SER A 23 7.02 -9.54 -7.75
CA SER A 23 7.36 -10.79 -8.43
C SER A 23 7.04 -12.05 -7.60
N ASN A 24 6.27 -11.94 -6.50
CA ASN A 24 6.04 -13.06 -5.60
C ASN A 24 4.98 -14.07 -6.07
N GLY A 25 4.10 -13.70 -7.03
CA GLY A 25 3.08 -14.59 -7.59
C GLY A 25 1.94 -15.00 -6.64
N LYS A 26 1.86 -14.48 -5.41
CA LYS A 26 0.97 -14.99 -4.35
C LYS A 26 -0.46 -14.41 -4.34
N GLY A 27 -0.72 -13.37 -5.12
CA GLY A 27 -2.05 -12.74 -5.24
C GLY A 27 -2.38 -11.70 -4.17
N LEU A 28 -3.51 -11.00 -4.35
CA LEU A 28 -3.91 -9.86 -3.50
C LEU A 28 -4.43 -10.29 -2.12
N SER A 29 -5.13 -11.42 -2.01
CA SER A 29 -5.65 -11.93 -0.73
C SER A 29 -4.51 -12.27 0.23
N TRP A 30 -3.53 -13.07 -0.25
CA TRP A 30 -2.31 -13.36 0.50
C TRP A 30 -1.57 -12.10 0.93
N LEU A 31 -1.45 -11.11 0.02
CA LEU A 31 -0.78 -9.85 0.31
C LEU A 31 -1.45 -9.11 1.48
N LYS A 32 -2.79 -9.01 1.50
CA LYS A 32 -3.55 -8.34 2.56
C LYS A 32 -3.35 -9.05 3.91
N ASN A 33 -3.51 -10.37 3.95
CA ASN A 33 -3.38 -11.15 5.17
C ASN A 33 -1.97 -11.04 5.74
N ARG A 34 -0.94 -11.26 4.90
CA ARG A 34 0.46 -11.23 5.34
C ARG A 34 0.88 -9.84 5.85
N LEU A 35 0.41 -8.78 5.20
CA LEU A 35 0.66 -7.41 5.67
C LEU A 35 -0.05 -7.14 6.99
N THR A 36 -1.29 -7.58 7.15
CA THR A 36 -2.09 -7.37 8.36
C THR A 36 -1.43 -8.03 9.57
N GLU A 37 -1.05 -9.30 9.46
CA GLU A 37 -0.35 -10.04 10.50
C GLU A 37 0.95 -9.34 10.91
N TYR A 38 1.80 -9.02 9.92
CA TYR A 38 3.12 -8.45 10.18
C TYR A 38 3.04 -7.05 10.81
N ILE A 39 2.21 -6.16 10.25
CA ILE A 39 2.09 -4.78 10.70
C ILE A 39 1.48 -4.72 12.10
N ARG A 40 0.44 -5.51 12.38
CA ARG A 40 -0.17 -5.57 13.72
C ARG A 40 0.83 -6.06 14.76
N GLY A 41 1.56 -7.14 14.48
CA GLY A 41 2.56 -7.68 15.41
C GLY A 41 3.67 -6.67 15.69
N TRP A 42 4.20 -6.02 14.64
CA TRP A 42 5.31 -5.07 14.81
C TRP A 42 4.90 -3.80 15.56
N ILE A 43 3.75 -3.20 15.21
CA ILE A 43 3.25 -2.01 15.90
C ILE A 43 2.87 -2.35 17.35
N GLY A 44 2.24 -3.50 17.58
CA GLY A 44 1.90 -3.98 18.92
C GLY A 44 3.14 -4.21 19.79
N TYR A 45 4.24 -4.72 19.22
CA TYR A 45 5.50 -4.87 19.97
C TYR A 45 6.13 -3.53 20.37
N TYR A 46 6.07 -2.54 19.47
CA TYR A 46 6.67 -1.22 19.69
C TYR A 46 5.68 -0.15 20.17
N TYR A 47 4.52 -0.54 20.72
CA TYR A 47 3.43 0.41 21.00
C TYR A 47 3.82 1.51 22.01
N LEU A 48 4.72 1.24 22.96
CA LEU A 48 5.20 2.25 23.93
C LEU A 48 6.16 3.30 23.33
N ALA A 49 6.66 3.06 22.11
CA ALA A 49 7.63 3.95 21.49
C ALA A 49 6.95 5.03 20.66
N ASP A 50 7.48 6.26 20.74
CA ASP A 50 7.08 7.31 19.81
C ASP A 50 7.68 7.03 18.43
N MET A 51 6.78 6.72 17.49
CA MET A 51 7.12 6.39 16.10
C MET A 51 6.10 6.94 15.09
N LYS A 52 5.23 7.87 15.49
CA LYS A 52 4.15 8.39 14.64
C LYS A 52 4.67 8.94 13.30
N THR A 53 5.68 9.80 13.34
CA THR A 53 6.30 10.41 12.15
C THR A 53 6.96 9.36 11.23
N PHE A 54 7.55 8.31 11.83
CA PHE A 54 8.14 7.21 11.08
C PHE A 54 7.06 6.37 10.37
N LEU A 55 5.96 6.06 11.06
CA LEU A 55 4.84 5.31 10.51
C LEU A 55 4.15 6.08 9.38
N GLN A 56 3.96 7.39 9.51
CA GLN A 56 3.37 8.22 8.45
C GLN A 56 4.17 8.17 7.15
N ARG A 57 5.48 8.43 7.22
CA ARG A 57 6.39 8.35 6.05
C ARG A 57 6.41 6.95 5.45
N THR A 58 6.38 5.92 6.31
CA THR A 58 6.37 4.53 5.88
C THR A 58 5.07 4.16 5.19
N GLU A 59 3.92 4.63 5.69
CA GLU A 59 2.59 4.37 5.13
C GLU A 59 2.43 4.97 3.72
N GLU A 60 2.95 6.18 3.49
CA GLU A 60 2.95 6.79 2.15
C GLU A 60 3.74 5.95 1.13
N TRP A 61 4.96 5.53 1.51
CA TRP A 61 5.79 4.65 0.70
C TRP A 61 5.14 3.28 0.48
N TYR A 62 4.53 2.72 1.51
CA TYR A 62 3.80 1.45 1.51
C TYR A 62 2.59 1.49 0.57
N HIS A 63 1.74 2.52 0.62
CA HIS A 63 0.61 2.68 -0.29
C HIS A 63 1.06 2.78 -1.75
N ARG A 64 2.18 3.48 -2.02
CA ARG A 64 2.76 3.49 -3.37
C ARG A 64 3.14 2.08 -3.84
N ARG A 65 3.72 1.26 -2.96
CA ARG A 65 4.08 -0.13 -3.29
C ARG A 65 2.85 -1.01 -3.56
N ILE A 66 1.79 -0.87 -2.76
CA ILE A 66 0.52 -1.57 -3.00
C ILE A 66 -0.06 -1.19 -4.37
N ARG A 67 -0.10 0.11 -4.71
CA ARG A 67 -0.55 0.56 -6.05
C ARG A 67 0.28 -0.08 -7.16
N CYS A 68 1.60 -0.16 -6.98
CA CYS A 68 2.47 -0.84 -7.95
C CYS A 68 2.14 -2.33 -8.08
N TYR A 69 1.83 -3.00 -6.97
CA TYR A 69 1.45 -4.41 -6.94
C TYR A 69 0.12 -4.63 -7.67
N ILE A 70 -0.92 -3.86 -7.32
CA ILE A 70 -2.24 -3.91 -7.97
C ILE A 70 -2.12 -3.65 -9.48
N TRP A 71 -1.39 -2.61 -9.87
CA TRP A 71 -1.19 -2.29 -11.29
C TRP A 71 -0.45 -3.40 -12.05
N LYS A 72 0.45 -4.12 -11.37
CA LYS A 72 1.13 -5.28 -11.95
C LYS A 72 0.16 -6.47 -12.11
N CYS A 73 -0.73 -6.69 -11.16
CA CYS A 73 -1.80 -7.68 -11.28
C CYS A 73 -2.74 -7.37 -12.46
N TRP A 74 -3.00 -6.08 -12.73
CA TRP A 74 -3.71 -5.63 -13.94
C TRP A 74 -2.76 -5.65 -15.15
N LYS A 75 -2.23 -6.83 -15.50
CA LYS A 75 -1.21 -6.98 -16.53
C LYS A 75 -1.71 -6.58 -17.92
N ARG A 76 -2.94 -6.97 -18.28
CA ARG A 76 -3.53 -6.74 -19.60
C ARG A 76 -4.23 -5.37 -19.64
N VAL A 77 -4.16 -4.69 -20.79
CA VAL A 77 -4.82 -3.39 -21.01
C VAL A 77 -6.32 -3.49 -20.73
N HIS A 78 -6.98 -4.53 -21.25
CA HIS A 78 -8.40 -4.76 -21.00
C HIS A 78 -8.71 -4.88 -19.50
N THR A 79 -7.88 -5.60 -18.73
CA THR A 79 -8.03 -5.72 -17.27
C THR A 79 -7.80 -4.39 -16.55
N ARG A 80 -6.88 -3.55 -17.01
CA ARG A 80 -6.70 -2.19 -16.45
C ARG A 80 -7.92 -1.35 -16.71
N PHE A 81 -8.41 -1.35 -17.94
CA PHE A 81 -9.59 -0.60 -18.35
C PHE A 81 -10.82 -0.98 -17.51
N THR A 82 -11.13 -2.28 -17.39
CA THR A 82 -12.27 -2.74 -16.61
C THR A 82 -12.13 -2.42 -15.12
N ASN A 83 -10.95 -2.55 -14.54
CA ASN A 83 -10.76 -2.20 -13.13
C ASN A 83 -10.75 -0.68 -12.88
N LEU A 84 -10.22 0.13 -13.80
CA LEU A 84 -10.33 1.59 -13.72
C LEU A 84 -11.79 2.04 -13.77
N MET A 85 -12.60 1.43 -14.64
CA MET A 85 -14.06 1.64 -14.67
C MET A 85 -14.72 1.26 -13.33
N LYS A 86 -14.34 0.12 -12.74
CA LYS A 86 -14.82 -0.30 -11.40
C LYS A 86 -14.40 0.68 -10.30
N CYS A 87 -13.28 1.38 -10.47
CA CYS A 87 -12.84 2.46 -9.59
C CYS A 87 -13.55 3.79 -9.84
N GLY A 88 -14.58 3.84 -10.70
CA GLY A 88 -15.36 5.04 -11.00
C GLY A 88 -14.75 5.97 -12.05
N ILE A 89 -13.71 5.53 -12.77
CA ILE A 89 -13.13 6.32 -13.85
C ILE A 89 -13.99 6.18 -15.11
N GLY A 90 -14.46 7.31 -15.66
CA GLY A 90 -15.26 7.33 -16.88
C GLY A 90 -14.57 6.64 -18.07
N ARG A 91 -15.38 6.03 -18.95
CA ARG A 91 -14.95 5.13 -20.03
C ARG A 91 -13.79 5.66 -20.89
N TRP A 92 -13.93 6.85 -21.44
CA TRP A 92 -12.92 7.45 -22.30
C TRP A 92 -11.57 7.62 -21.58
N ARG A 93 -11.62 8.17 -20.36
CA ARG A 93 -10.44 8.41 -19.51
C ARG A 93 -9.81 7.09 -19.05
N ALA A 94 -10.62 6.10 -18.68
CA ALA A 94 -10.16 4.77 -18.31
C ALA A 94 -9.40 4.10 -19.46
N TRP A 95 -9.88 4.24 -20.70
CA TRP A 95 -9.21 3.68 -21.89
C TRP A 95 -7.86 4.34 -22.14
N GLN A 96 -7.80 5.67 -22.08
CA GLN A 96 -6.55 6.42 -22.19
C GLN A 96 -5.54 6.01 -21.11
N TRP A 97 -5.99 5.87 -19.86
CA TRP A 97 -5.14 5.55 -18.72
C TRP A 97 -4.66 4.10 -18.72
N ALA A 98 -5.49 3.15 -19.19
CA ALA A 98 -5.12 1.74 -19.29
C ALA A 98 -3.93 1.50 -20.24
N ASN A 99 -3.82 2.33 -21.29
CA ASN A 99 -2.81 2.26 -22.35
C ASN A 99 -1.52 3.06 -22.06
N THR A 100 -1.37 3.61 -20.85
CA THR A 100 -0.18 4.36 -20.48
C THR A 100 1.11 3.55 -20.59
N ARG A 101 2.17 4.19 -21.11
CA ARG A 101 3.53 3.65 -21.20
C ARG A 101 4.40 3.93 -19.96
N LYS A 102 3.82 4.51 -18.90
CA LYS A 102 4.56 4.83 -17.67
C LYS A 102 4.99 3.55 -16.94
N GLY A 103 6.23 3.53 -16.47
CA GLY A 103 6.74 2.45 -15.61
C GLY A 103 5.98 2.36 -14.28
N TYR A 104 5.97 1.17 -13.67
CA TYR A 104 5.18 0.85 -12.47
C TYR A 104 5.35 1.83 -11.29
N TRP A 105 6.59 2.24 -11.00
CA TRP A 105 6.86 3.16 -9.91
C TRP A 105 6.37 4.58 -10.21
N ARG A 106 6.47 5.02 -11.47
CA ARG A 106 6.02 6.35 -11.94
C ARG A 106 4.50 6.44 -11.95
N ILE A 107 3.80 5.39 -12.37
CA ILE A 107 2.33 5.41 -12.42
C ILE A 107 1.68 5.37 -11.03
N ALA A 108 2.30 4.70 -10.06
CA ALA A 108 1.79 4.62 -8.69
C ALA A 108 1.69 5.97 -7.96
N THR A 109 2.46 6.98 -8.39
CA THR A 109 2.37 8.36 -7.87
C THR A 109 1.65 9.30 -8.82
N SER A 110 1.27 8.83 -10.01
CA SER A 110 0.58 9.67 -10.98
C SER A 110 -0.90 9.86 -10.61
N PRO A 111 -1.55 10.92 -11.13
CA PRO A 111 -2.98 11.14 -10.92
C PRO A 111 -3.84 9.93 -11.30
N ILE A 112 -3.42 9.14 -12.30
CA ILE A 112 -4.11 7.91 -12.74
C ILE A 112 -4.43 7.00 -11.54
N LEU A 113 -3.41 6.60 -10.78
CA LEU A 113 -3.58 5.67 -9.66
C LEU A 113 -3.88 6.36 -8.34
N LYS A 114 -3.54 7.65 -8.17
CA LYS A 114 -3.99 8.41 -7.00
C LYS A 114 -5.51 8.61 -7.01
N CYS A 115 -6.10 8.88 -8.17
CA CYS A 115 -7.55 9.00 -8.33
C CYS A 115 -8.24 7.63 -8.28
N ALA A 116 -7.74 6.62 -9.01
CA ALA A 116 -8.39 5.32 -9.06
C ALA A 116 -8.21 4.49 -7.77
N ILE A 117 -7.07 4.63 -7.09
CA ILE A 117 -6.70 3.85 -5.90
C ILE A 117 -6.29 4.83 -4.78
N THR A 118 -7.29 5.45 -4.16
CA THR A 118 -7.10 6.39 -3.05
C THR A 118 -6.56 5.67 -1.80
N ASN A 119 -5.93 6.41 -0.89
CA ASN A 119 -5.45 5.83 0.38
C ASN A 119 -6.63 5.22 1.17
N ASP A 120 -7.73 5.96 1.30
CA ASP A 120 -8.93 5.48 2.00
C ASP A 120 -9.58 4.30 1.28
N GLY A 121 -9.49 4.27 -0.06
CA GLY A 121 -9.90 3.14 -0.86
C GLY A 121 -9.09 1.88 -0.54
N LEU A 122 -7.77 1.99 -0.34
CA LEU A 122 -6.94 0.87 0.10
C LEU A 122 -7.35 0.37 1.48
N VAL A 123 -7.56 1.28 2.44
CA VAL A 123 -7.98 0.91 3.80
C VAL A 123 -9.34 0.23 3.79
N ARG A 124 -10.34 0.77 3.08
CA ARG A 124 -11.66 0.12 2.90
C ARG A 124 -11.59 -1.25 2.24
N GLN A 125 -10.62 -1.45 1.34
CA GLN A 125 -10.39 -2.75 0.70
C GLN A 125 -9.68 -3.75 1.63
N GLY A 126 -9.32 -3.38 2.87
CA GLY A 126 -8.71 -4.26 3.85
C GLY A 126 -7.18 -4.28 3.85
N TYR A 127 -6.53 -3.26 3.25
CA TYR A 127 -5.10 -3.05 3.51
C TYR A 127 -4.92 -2.37 4.88
N PRO A 128 -4.02 -2.86 5.75
CA PRO A 128 -3.84 -2.30 7.09
C PRO A 128 -3.28 -0.88 7.04
N SER A 129 -3.90 0.04 7.77
CA SER A 129 -3.32 1.37 8.04
C SER A 129 -2.35 1.29 9.21
N LEU A 130 -1.11 1.73 8.99
CA LEU A 130 -0.07 1.76 10.03
C LEU A 130 -0.46 2.79 11.10
N LEU A 131 -0.84 4.00 10.69
CA LEU A 131 -1.25 5.05 11.62
C LEU A 131 -2.56 4.70 12.33
N GLY A 132 -3.52 4.10 11.62
CA GLY A 132 -4.79 3.67 12.22
C GLY A 132 -4.59 2.62 13.32
N ILE A 133 -3.69 1.65 13.13
CA ILE A 133 -3.37 0.66 14.16
C ILE A 133 -2.65 1.32 15.35
N TYR A 134 -1.66 2.18 15.08
CA TYR A 134 -0.89 2.86 16.12
C TYR A 134 -1.75 3.77 17.00
N THR A 135 -2.59 4.60 16.38
CA THR A 135 -3.51 5.51 17.09
C THR A 135 -4.49 4.74 17.95
N LYS A 136 -5.10 3.67 17.43
CA LYS A 136 -6.01 2.81 18.20
C LYS A 136 -5.35 2.23 19.46
N LEU A 137 -4.06 1.91 19.41
CA LEU A 137 -3.33 1.37 20.57
C LEU A 137 -2.88 2.45 21.57
N HIS A 138 -2.82 3.72 21.18
CA HIS A 138 -2.49 4.84 22.06
C HIS A 138 -3.72 5.54 22.65
N SER A 139 -4.89 5.34 22.05
CA SER A 139 -6.17 5.87 22.53
C SER A 139 -6.83 4.96 23.58
N ASN A 140 -6.28 3.77 23.81
CA ASN A 140 -6.66 2.84 24.87
C ASN A 140 -5.64 2.91 26.00
#